data_AF-A0A0D6LPE7-F1
#
_entry.id   AF-A0A0D6LPE7-F1
#
_cell.length_a   1.000
_cell.length_b   1.000
_cell.length_c   1.000
_cell.angle_alpha   90.00
_cell.angle_beta   90.00
_cell.angle_gamma   90.00
#
_symmetry.space_group_name_H-M   'P 1'
#
loop_
_entity.id
_entity.type
_entity.pdbx_description
1 polymer ?
#
loop_
_entity_poly.entity_id
_entity_poly.type
_entity_poly.pdbx_seq_one_letter_code
_entity_poly.pdbx_strand_id
1 'polypeptide(L)'
;MSSVAQLMMEAHTKWQRYCNFKQHLYNYKILRYKEGKDGVAELSHELDAIYRTAHVPEEIRQEIHKELCFGKTYHTTSGTAEMRKAHGILMNNKTLLTTVIRMYYYDFIVFNFTLPVPVSS
;
A
#
# COMPACT_ATOMS: atom_id res chain seq x y z
N MET A 1 -18.25 -13.11 17.40
CA MET A 1 -17.12 -12.60 16.60
C MET A 1 -16.55 -11.39 17.31
N SER A 2 -15.25 -11.38 17.61
CA SER A 2 -14.63 -10.50 18.61
C SER A 2 -14.65 -9.02 18.20
N SER A 3 -15.18 -8.18 19.10
CA SER A 3 -15.37 -6.72 18.97
C SER A 3 -14.09 -5.94 18.58
N VAL A 4 -12.91 -6.49 18.85
CA VAL A 4 -11.63 -5.84 18.55
C VAL A 4 -11.32 -5.81 17.05
N ALA A 5 -11.68 -6.86 16.30
CA ALA A 5 -11.47 -6.90 14.85
C ALA A 5 -12.40 -5.92 14.12
N GLN A 6 -13.61 -5.75 14.65
CA GLN A 6 -14.57 -4.76 14.18
C GLN A 6 -14.05 -3.33 14.39
N LEU A 7 -13.55 -3.04 15.61
CA LEU A 7 -12.99 -1.72 15.95
C LEU A 7 -11.71 -1.39 15.17
N MET A 8 -10.84 -2.37 14.92
CA MET A 8 -9.62 -2.17 14.11
C MET A 8 -9.94 -1.85 12.65
N MET A 9 -10.98 -2.47 12.08
CA MET A 9 -11.47 -2.10 10.75
C MET A 9 -12.17 -0.74 10.74
N GLU A 10 -12.85 -0.36 11.81
CA GLU A 10 -13.57 0.93 11.89
C GLU A 10 -12.67 2.14 12.18
N ALA A 11 -11.47 1.92 12.75
CA ALA A 11 -10.51 2.98 13.11
C ALA A 11 -9.49 3.32 12.00
N HIS A 12 -9.24 2.40 11.06
CA HIS A 12 -8.33 2.65 9.94
C HIS A 12 -9.10 3.20 8.73
N THR A 13 -8.99 4.51 8.54
CA THR A 13 -9.33 5.28 7.34
C THR A 13 -10.79 5.75 7.16
N LYS A 14 -10.94 7.06 7.33
CA LYS A 14 -12.09 7.89 6.92
C LYS A 14 -12.61 7.56 5.49
N TRP A 15 -11.74 7.11 4.60
CA TRP A 15 -12.03 6.73 3.21
C TRP A 15 -12.95 5.52 3.05
N GLN A 16 -12.95 4.58 4.00
CA GLN A 16 -13.85 3.42 3.93
C GLN A 16 -15.34 3.81 4.04
N ARG A 17 -15.66 4.89 4.76
CA ARG A 17 -17.04 5.35 5.01
C ARG A 17 -17.64 6.14 3.84
N TYR A 18 -16.85 6.91 3.10
CA TYR A 18 -17.40 7.77 2.04
C TYR A 18 -17.73 7.02 0.75
N CYS A 19 -17.09 5.88 0.50
CA CYS A 19 -17.25 5.14 -0.75
C CYS A 19 -17.70 3.68 -0.54
N ASN A 20 -18.12 3.31 0.69
CA ASN A 20 -18.55 1.95 1.04
C ASN A 20 -17.60 0.87 0.49
N PHE A 21 -16.29 1.03 0.74
CA PHE A 21 -15.23 0.21 0.15
C PHE A 21 -15.52 -1.30 0.22
N LYS A 22 -16.04 -1.77 1.36
CA LYS A 22 -16.42 -3.18 1.56
C LYS A 22 -17.48 -3.68 0.57
N GLN A 23 -18.50 -2.86 0.26
CA GLN A 23 -19.60 -3.24 -0.63
C GLN A 23 -19.24 -3.05 -2.10
N HIS A 24 -18.28 -2.17 -2.40
CA HIS A 24 -17.92 -1.79 -3.77
C HIS A 24 -16.48 -2.14 -4.14
N LEU A 25 -15.84 -3.07 -3.42
CA LEU A 25 -14.44 -3.46 -3.67
C LEU A 25 -14.19 -3.82 -5.14
N TYR A 26 -15.17 -4.46 -5.80
CA TYR A 26 -15.10 -4.83 -7.22
C TYR A 26 -15.02 -3.64 -8.19
N ASN A 27 -15.42 -2.43 -7.76
CA ASN A 27 -15.30 -1.20 -8.54
C ASN A 27 -13.91 -0.56 -8.44
N TYR A 28 -13.08 -1.00 -7.50
CA TYR A 28 -11.75 -0.43 -7.29
C TYR A 28 -10.71 -1.10 -8.19
N LYS A 29 -9.77 -0.28 -8.68
CA LYS A 29 -8.50 -0.74 -9.22
C LYS A 29 -7.44 -0.62 -8.13
N ILE A 30 -6.92 -1.76 -7.69
CA ILE A 30 -5.83 -1.81 -6.70
C ILE A 30 -4.51 -1.67 -7.45
N LEU A 31 -3.81 -0.56 -7.21
CA LEU A 31 -2.49 -0.30 -7.76
C LEU A 31 -1.42 -0.76 -6.78
N ARG A 32 -0.39 -1.46 -7.28
CA ARG A 32 0.69 -2.00 -6.46
C ARG A 32 1.94 -1.17 -6.64
N TYR A 33 2.22 -0.32 -5.66
CA TYR A 33 3.49 0.39 -5.62
C TYR A 33 4.63 -0.59 -5.31
N LYS A 34 5.67 -0.57 -6.13
CA LYS A 34 6.93 -1.29 -5.87
C LYS A 34 7.98 -0.29 -5.42
N GLU A 35 8.78 -0.68 -4.42
CA GLU A 35 9.97 0.09 -4.07
C GLU A 35 11.07 -0.12 -5.12
N GLY A 36 11.81 0.93 -5.44
CA GLY A 36 12.94 0.88 -6.38
C GLY A 36 12.88 1.96 -7.44
N LYS A 37 13.92 2.05 -8.27
CA LYS A 37 14.01 3.04 -9.35
C LYS A 37 12.91 2.84 -10.41
N ASP A 38 12.54 1.59 -10.66
CA ASP A 38 11.57 1.24 -11.70
C ASP A 38 10.11 1.27 -11.20
N GLY A 39 9.88 1.22 -9.89
CA GLY A 39 8.54 1.13 -9.32
C GLY A 39 7.68 2.39 -9.53
N VAL A 40 8.32 3.56 -9.59
CA VAL A 40 7.63 4.83 -9.91
C VAL A 40 7.22 4.87 -11.39
N ALA A 41 8.10 4.42 -12.29
CA ALA A 41 7.81 4.36 -13.72
C ALA A 41 6.68 3.37 -14.01
N GLU A 42 6.74 2.17 -13.42
CA GLU A 42 5.68 1.16 -13.53
C GLU A 42 4.33 1.70 -13.02
N LEU A 43 4.30 2.31 -11.82
CA LEU A 43 3.10 2.92 -11.28
C LEU A 43 2.55 4.01 -12.21
N SER A 44 3.42 4.84 -12.75
CA SER A 44 2.99 5.91 -13.65
C SER A 44 2.38 5.37 -14.93
N HIS A 45 2.89 4.27 -15.49
CA HIS A 45 2.31 3.63 -16.66
C HIS A 45 0.94 3.01 -16.36
N GLU A 46 0.77 2.37 -15.20
CA GLU A 46 -0.53 1.84 -14.78
C GLU A 46 -1.56 2.96 -14.60
N LEU A 47 -1.16 4.08 -13.99
CA LEU A 47 -2.02 5.25 -13.80
C LEU A 47 -2.43 5.88 -15.14
N ASP A 48 -1.49 6.06 -16.07
CA ASP A 48 -1.81 6.59 -17.40
C ASP A 48 -2.86 5.72 -18.12
N ALA A 49 -2.71 4.39 -18.08
CA ALA A 49 -3.68 3.48 -18.69
C ALA A 49 -5.09 3.62 -18.07
N ILE A 50 -5.18 3.78 -16.75
CA ILE A 50 -6.45 4.01 -16.04
C ILE A 50 -7.06 5.34 -16.47
N TYR A 51 -6.30 6.42 -16.43
CA TYR A 51 -6.80 7.76 -16.77
C TYR A 51 -7.16 7.90 -18.24
N ARG A 52 -6.43 7.23 -19.13
CA ARG A 52 -6.77 7.15 -20.55
C ARG A 52 -8.11 6.46 -20.77
N THR A 53 -8.38 5.37 -20.05
CA THR A 53 -9.68 4.67 -20.10
C THR A 53 -10.81 5.54 -19.55
N ALA A 54 -10.51 6.40 -18.59
CA ALA A 54 -11.44 7.39 -18.05
C ALA A 54 -11.57 8.67 -18.90
N HIS A 55 -10.95 8.71 -20.09
CA HIS A 55 -10.97 9.86 -21.01
C HIS A 55 -10.42 11.16 -20.42
N VAL A 56 -9.50 11.08 -19.45
CA VAL A 56 -8.77 12.26 -18.94
C VAL A 56 -7.90 12.81 -20.08
N PRO A 57 -7.87 14.12 -20.37
CA PRO A 57 -7.01 14.69 -21.42
C PRO A 57 -5.53 14.35 -21.27
N GLU A 58 -4.84 14.12 -22.40
CA GLU A 58 -3.41 13.74 -22.44
C GLU A 58 -2.51 14.72 -21.70
N GLU A 59 -2.74 16.04 -21.85
CA GLU A 59 -1.96 17.08 -21.16
C GLU A 59 -1.95 16.88 -19.63
N ILE A 60 -3.10 16.53 -19.05
CA ILE A 60 -3.22 16.27 -17.61
C ILE A 60 -2.48 14.98 -17.24
N ARG A 61 -2.58 13.93 -18.06
CA ARG A 61 -1.88 12.66 -17.81
C ARG A 61 -0.36 12.82 -17.88
N GLN A 62 0.13 13.63 -18.81
CA GLN A 62 1.56 13.95 -18.94
C GLN A 62 2.09 14.72 -17.73
N GLU A 63 1.33 15.69 -17.21
CA GLU A 63 1.73 16.40 -16.00
C GLU A 63 1.77 15.46 -14.79
N ILE A 64 0.78 14.56 -14.64
CA ILE A 64 0.79 13.53 -13.59
C ILE A 64 2.02 12.63 -13.71
N HIS A 65 2.35 12.15 -14.92
CA HIS A 65 3.54 11.33 -15.17
C HIS A 65 4.82 12.06 -14.74
N LYS A 66 4.95 13.32 -15.15
CA LYS A 66 6.11 14.16 -14.81
C LYS A 66 6.27 14.32 -13.30
N GLU A 67 5.18 14.65 -12.59
CA GLU A 67 5.22 14.84 -11.13
C GLU A 67 5.53 13.55 -10.37
N LEU A 68 5.01 12.41 -10.83
CA LEU A 68 5.37 11.10 -10.25
C LEU A 68 6.86 10.80 -10.44
N CYS A 69 7.39 11.02 -11.65
CA CYS A 69 8.77 10.71 -12.01
C CYS A 69 9.80 11.70 -11.47
N PHE A 70 9.43 12.96 -11.19
CA PHE A 70 10.34 13.99 -10.68
C PHE A 70 10.95 13.64 -9.32
N GLY A 71 10.21 12.90 -8.49
CA GLY A 71 10.78 12.01 -7.48
C GLY A 71 11.22 12.66 -6.15
N LYS A 72 10.72 12.04 -5.07
CA LYS A 72 11.08 12.11 -3.65
C LYS A 72 10.96 13.48 -2.97
N THR A 73 9.93 13.56 -2.12
CA THR A 73 9.95 14.48 -0.98
C THR A 73 11.16 14.15 -0.10
N TYR A 74 11.86 15.20 0.34
CA TYR A 74 13.05 15.16 1.18
C TYR A 74 12.91 14.25 2.43
N HIS A 75 11.69 14.03 2.91
CA HIS A 75 11.36 13.26 4.11
C HIS A 75 11.04 11.78 3.86
N THR A 76 11.64 11.14 2.86
CA THR A 76 11.43 9.69 2.66
C THR A 76 12.11 8.87 3.76
N THR A 77 11.34 8.04 4.44
CA THR A 77 11.85 7.02 5.38
C THR A 77 12.12 5.69 4.69
N SER A 78 11.67 5.52 3.44
CA SER A 78 11.94 4.33 2.63
C SER A 78 13.42 4.23 2.30
N GLY A 79 14.01 3.09 2.65
CA GLY A 79 15.42 2.78 2.37
C GLY A 79 16.42 3.41 3.35
N THR A 80 15.99 4.14 4.38
CA THR A 80 16.88 4.68 5.41
C THR A 80 17.44 3.59 6.32
N ALA A 81 18.45 3.93 7.14
CA ALA A 81 19.03 3.00 8.10
C ALA A 81 18.03 2.62 9.20
N GLU A 82 17.19 3.57 9.60
CA GLU A 82 16.16 3.41 10.63
C GLU A 82 15.07 2.44 10.16
N MET A 83 14.59 2.59 8.92
CA MET A 83 13.63 1.65 8.33
C MET A 83 14.21 0.23 8.29
N ARG A 84 15.44 0.07 7.81
CA ARG A 84 16.12 -1.23 7.76
C ARG A 84 16.30 -1.85 9.14
N LYS A 85 16.64 -1.04 10.15
CA LYS A 85 16.75 -1.49 11.55
C LYS A 85 15.40 -1.93 12.11
N ALA A 86 14.35 -1.13 11.93
CA ALA A 86 12.99 -1.47 12.38
C ALA A 86 12.49 -2.75 11.70
N HIS A 87 12.71 -2.89 10.40
CA HIS A 87 12.38 -4.09 9.64
C HIS A 87 13.11 -5.32 10.18
N GLY A 88 14.41 -5.22 10.47
CA GLY A 88 15.18 -6.31 11.09
C GLY A 88 14.63 -6.72 12.47
N ILE A 89 14.28 -5.76 13.33
CA ILE A 89 13.67 -6.03 14.64
C ILE A 89 12.33 -6.76 14.47
N LEU A 90 11.50 -6.31 13.53
CA LEU A 90 10.21 -6.92 13.24
C LEU A 90 10.38 -8.37 12.77
N MET A 91 11.25 -8.63 11.80
CA MET A 91 11.42 -9.94 11.19
C MET A 91 12.10 -10.98 12.10
N ASN A 92 12.91 -10.52 13.07
CA ASN A 92 13.60 -11.38 14.03
C ASN A 92 12.83 -11.61 15.34
N ASN A 93 11.67 -10.99 15.53
CA ASN A 93 10.87 -11.16 16.74
C ASN A 93 9.53 -11.80 16.40
N LYS A 94 9.41 -13.11 16.63
CA LYS A 94 8.21 -13.91 16.30
C LYS A 94 6.93 -13.35 16.93
N THR A 95 6.99 -12.93 18.19
CA THR A 95 5.82 -12.39 18.90
C THR A 95 5.38 -11.06 18.30
N LEU A 96 6.34 -10.18 18.02
CA LEU A 96 6.08 -8.88 17.40
C LEU A 96 5.52 -9.05 15.98
N LEU A 97 6.16 -9.88 15.16
CA LEU A 97 5.71 -10.17 13.79
C LEU A 97 4.30 -10.77 13.78
N THR A 98 4.03 -11.76 14.65
CA THR A 98 2.69 -12.36 14.79
C THR A 98 1.65 -11.31 15.19
N THR A 99 2.01 -10.39 16.08
CA THR A 99 1.12 -9.31 16.51
C THR A 99 0.78 -8.39 15.33
N VAL A 100 1.79 -7.94 14.57
CA VAL A 100 1.59 -7.08 13.38
C VAL A 100 0.77 -7.80 12.31
N ILE A 101 1.07 -9.07 12.02
CA ILE A 101 0.28 -9.88 11.06
C ILE A 101 -1.19 -9.93 11.49
N ARG A 102 -1.48 -10.12 12.78
CA ARG A 102 -2.87 -10.17 13.28
C ARG A 102 -3.58 -8.82 13.16
N MET A 103 -2.86 -7.70 13.32
CA MET A 103 -3.42 -6.36 13.14
C MET A 103 -3.85 -6.13 11.69
N TYR A 104 -3.05 -6.59 10.72
CA TYR A 104 -3.24 -6.32 9.29
C TYR A 104 -3.73 -7.53 8.48
N TYR A 105 -4.21 -8.59 9.14
CA TYR A 105 -4.52 -9.88 8.49
C TYR A 105 -5.47 -9.72 7.30
N TYR A 106 -6.55 -8.93 7.46
CA TYR A 106 -7.51 -8.72 6.39
C TYR A 106 -6.92 -7.96 5.20
N ASP A 107 -5.98 -7.04 5.44
CA ASP A 107 -5.32 -6.30 4.36
C ASP A 107 -4.48 -7.25 3.50
N PHE A 108 -3.78 -8.22 4.10
CA PHE A 108 -3.07 -9.26 3.35
C PHE A 108 -4.00 -10.06 2.44
N ILE A 109 -5.20 -10.42 2.92
CA ILE A 109 -6.19 -11.16 2.14
C ILE A 109 -6.79 -10.28 1.03
N VAL A 110 -7.27 -9.08 1.37
CA VAL A 110 -7.95 -8.17 0.44
C VAL A 110 -7.03 -7.73 -0.69
N PHE A 111 -5.77 -7.43 -0.39
CA PHE A 111 -4.79 -6.97 -1.38
C PHE A 111 -3.95 -8.11 -1.99
N ASN A 112 -4.23 -9.35 -1.59
CA ASN A 112 -3.56 -10.56 -2.07
C ASN A 112 -2.02 -10.48 -1.91
N PHE A 113 -1.59 -10.16 -0.69
CA PHE A 113 -0.20 -10.19 -0.26
C PHE A 113 0.11 -11.49 0.48
N THR A 114 1.33 -12.01 0.28
CA THR A 114 1.82 -13.16 1.03
C THR A 114 2.07 -12.77 2.49
N LEU A 115 1.63 -13.60 3.42
CA LEU A 115 1.94 -13.42 4.83
C LEU A 115 3.45 -13.56 5.08
N PRO A 116 4.09 -12.62 5.79
CA PRO A 116 5.51 -12.70 6.07
C PRO A 116 5.81 -13.85 7.03
N VAL A 117 6.91 -14.54 6.77
CA VAL A 117 7.41 -15.64 7.61
C VAL A 117 8.64 -15.11 8.37
N PRO A 118 8.78 -15.37 9.68
CA PRO A 118 9.98 -14.99 10.42
C PRO A 118 11.23 -15.55 9.73
N VAL A 119 12.33 -14.79 9.75
CA VAL A 119 13.62 -15.33 9.30
C VAL A 119 14.02 -16.41 10.30
N SER A 120 14.12 -17.66 9.84
CA SER A 120 14.54 -18.77 10.70
C SER A 120 15.93 -18.48 11.25
N SER A 121 16.03 -18.42 12.57
CA SER A 121 17.29 -18.54 13.32
C SER A 121 17.85 -19.95 13.17
#